data_AF-A0AAE9A1F4-F1
#
_entry.id   AF-A0AAE9A1F4-F1
#
_cell.length_a   1.000
_cell.length_b   1.000
_cell.length_c   1.000
_cell.angle_alpha   90.00
_cell.angle_beta   90.00
_cell.angle_gamma   90.00
#
_symmetry.space_group_name_H-M   'P 1'
#
loop_
_entity.id
_entity.type
_entity.pdbx_description
1 polymer ?
#
loop_
_entity_poly.entity_id
_entity_poly.type
_entity_poly.pdbx_seq_one_letter_code
_entity_poly.pdbx_strand_id
1 'polypeptide(L)'
;MVSTRLSILALALIGAVLARPQFPGGPPPGMSPVPPPIAAVLPPETLARLEAIHADSSLSELDKHKAIDEIMVNLPDEVADRIPPPPGFAQLPADVQSQLKTIHRDKSLDFQARQAAIRGVLDNLAPEYKRLLPPPPPGFPQHRQ
;
A
#
# COMPACT_ATOMS: atom_id res chain seq x y z
N MET A 1 -62.66 4.87 5.76
CA MET A 1 -62.07 6.21 5.59
C MET A 1 -60.56 6.04 5.52
N VAL A 2 -59.99 6.26 4.34
CA VAL A 2 -58.55 6.15 4.03
C VAL A 2 -58.03 7.56 3.84
N SER A 3 -56.98 7.98 4.55
CA SER A 3 -56.01 9.05 4.21
C SER A 3 -55.15 9.32 5.47
N THR A 4 -53.86 9.68 5.49
CA THR A 4 -52.97 10.32 4.51
C THR A 4 -51.53 9.98 4.91
N ARG A 5 -50.65 9.71 3.94
CA ARG A 5 -49.19 9.58 4.14
C ARG A 5 -48.59 10.97 4.42
N LEU A 6 -47.80 11.12 5.48
CA LEU A 6 -46.94 12.30 5.67
C LEU A 6 -45.51 11.95 5.25
N SER A 7 -45.07 12.54 4.14
CA SER A 7 -43.67 12.58 3.73
C SER A 7 -43.00 13.72 4.50
N ILE A 8 -41.88 13.47 5.18
CA ILE A 8 -41.03 14.53 5.72
C ILE A 8 -39.80 14.63 4.83
N LEU A 9 -39.76 15.73 4.07
CA LEU A 9 -38.58 16.29 3.42
C LEU A 9 -37.48 16.46 4.49
N ALA A 10 -36.33 15.81 4.32
CA ALA A 10 -35.12 16.16 5.04
C ALA A 10 -34.31 17.14 4.18
N LEU A 11 -34.22 18.39 4.66
CA LEU A 11 -33.41 19.46 4.11
C LEU A 11 -31.92 19.05 4.00
N ALA A 12 -31.33 19.36 2.85
CA ALA A 12 -29.89 19.48 2.70
C ALA A 12 -29.37 20.68 3.51
N LEU A 13 -28.40 20.45 4.39
CA LEU A 13 -27.55 21.51 4.94
C LEU A 13 -26.10 21.23 4.55
N ILE A 14 -25.63 22.10 3.66
CA ILE A 14 -24.25 22.24 3.20
C ILE A 14 -23.42 22.73 4.39
N GLY A 15 -22.49 21.91 4.85
CA GLY A 15 -21.44 22.31 5.78
C GLY A 15 -20.10 22.38 5.06
N ALA A 16 -19.66 23.60 4.74
CA ALA A 16 -18.30 23.84 4.27
C ALA A 16 -17.30 23.51 5.40
N VAL A 17 -16.57 22.40 5.25
CA VAL A 17 -15.42 22.09 6.13
C VAL A 17 -14.17 22.63 5.47
N LEU A 18 -13.66 23.72 6.06
CA LEU A 18 -12.38 24.30 5.76
C LEU A 18 -11.24 23.35 6.14
N ALA A 19 -10.22 23.34 5.28
CA ALA A 19 -8.98 22.58 5.30
C ALA A 19 -8.43 22.19 6.68
N ARG A 20 -8.21 20.89 6.85
CA ARG A 20 -7.20 20.31 7.75
C ARG A 20 -6.36 19.33 6.91
N PRO A 21 -5.02 19.32 6.98
CA PRO A 21 -4.24 18.24 6.36
C PRO A 21 -4.37 17.02 7.26
N GLN A 22 -5.32 16.16 6.94
CA GLN A 22 -5.54 14.89 7.64
C GLN A 22 -5.31 13.78 6.63
N PHE A 23 -4.15 13.12 6.67
CA PHE A 23 -3.99 11.79 6.10
C PHE A 23 -4.20 10.74 7.18
N PRO A 24 -5.44 10.24 7.35
CA PRO A 24 -5.67 8.87 7.75
C PRO A 24 -6.19 8.10 6.51
N GLY A 25 -5.24 7.58 5.72
CA GLY A 25 -5.29 6.20 5.23
C GLY A 25 -6.01 5.86 3.92
N GLY A 26 -6.22 6.79 2.98
CA GLY A 26 -6.70 6.43 1.64
C GLY A 26 -6.26 7.42 0.57
N PRO A 27 -6.15 6.99 -0.70
CA PRO A 27 -5.97 7.93 -1.81
C PRO A 27 -7.13 8.95 -1.83
N PRO A 28 -6.92 10.17 -2.36
CA PRO A 28 -8.01 11.12 -2.55
C PRO A 28 -9.18 10.49 -3.32
N PRO A 29 -10.44 10.90 -3.05
CA PRO A 29 -11.59 10.42 -3.82
C PRO A 29 -11.34 10.55 -5.33
N GLY A 30 -11.45 9.44 -6.06
CA GLY A 30 -11.21 9.38 -7.51
C GLY A 30 -9.79 8.97 -7.94
N MET A 31 -8.86 8.70 -7.01
CA MET A 31 -7.58 8.06 -7.32
C MET A 31 -7.59 6.59 -6.92
N SER A 32 -7.10 5.71 -7.81
CA SER A 32 -6.89 4.29 -7.49
C SER A 32 -5.89 4.18 -6.33
N PRO A 33 -6.11 3.28 -5.37
CA PRO A 33 -5.14 2.99 -4.31
C PRO A 33 -3.86 2.34 -4.86
N VAL A 34 -3.90 1.81 -6.09
CA VAL A 34 -2.74 1.26 -6.77
C VAL A 34 -2.09 2.37 -7.64
N PRO A 35 -0.79 2.66 -7.47
CA PRO A 35 -0.09 3.65 -8.28
C PRO A 35 -0.21 3.36 -9.79
N PRO A 36 -0.47 4.38 -10.66
CA PRO A 36 -0.71 4.15 -12.09
C PRO A 36 0.37 3.34 -12.82
N PRO A 37 1.69 3.53 -12.56
CA PRO A 37 2.73 2.72 -13.21
C PRO A 37 2.65 1.23 -12.86
N ILE A 38 2.14 0.89 -11.67
CA ILE A 38 1.94 -0.49 -11.24
C ILE A 38 0.65 -1.03 -11.85
N ALA A 39 -0.45 -0.28 -11.76
CA ALA A 39 -1.73 -0.68 -12.34
C ALA A 39 -1.65 -0.99 -13.85
N ALA A 40 -0.79 -0.27 -14.58
CA ALA A 40 -0.59 -0.46 -16.02
C ALA A 40 0.06 -1.81 -16.41
N VAL A 41 0.67 -2.54 -15.47
CA VAL A 41 1.36 -3.81 -15.75
C VAL A 41 0.70 -5.02 -15.11
N LEU A 42 -0.27 -4.81 -14.21
CA LEU A 42 -0.96 -5.90 -13.53
C LEU A 42 -2.09 -6.49 -14.40
N PRO A 43 -2.34 -7.81 -14.30
CA PRO A 43 -3.55 -8.42 -14.83
C PRO A 43 -4.80 -7.75 -14.24
N PRO A 44 -5.89 -7.59 -15.01
CA PRO A 44 -7.12 -6.93 -14.54
C PRO A 44 -7.68 -7.56 -13.25
N GLU A 45 -7.63 -8.89 -13.14
CA GLU A 45 -8.08 -9.63 -11.97
C GLU A 45 -7.22 -9.36 -10.74
N THR A 46 -5.90 -9.22 -10.91
CA THR A 46 -4.98 -8.86 -9.84
C THR A 46 -5.24 -7.44 -9.35
N LEU A 47 -5.41 -6.50 -10.28
CA LEU A 47 -5.72 -5.10 -9.95
C LEU A 47 -7.02 -4.99 -9.16
N ALA A 48 -8.09 -5.65 -9.62
CA ALA A 48 -9.37 -5.66 -8.92
C ALA A 48 -9.26 -6.22 -7.49
N ARG A 49 -8.45 -7.27 -7.28
CA ARG A 49 -8.19 -7.84 -5.95
C ARG A 49 -7.45 -6.85 -5.04
N LEU A 50 -6.44 -6.15 -5.55
CA LEU A 50 -5.71 -5.13 -4.78
C LEU A 50 -6.62 -3.97 -4.39
N GLU A 51 -7.48 -3.51 -5.29
CA GLU A 51 -8.44 -2.44 -5.02
C GLU A 51 -9.48 -2.86 -3.99
N ALA A 52 -9.97 -4.11 -4.05
CA ALA A 52 -10.90 -4.66 -3.06
C ALA A 52 -10.28 -4.70 -1.65
N ILE A 53 -9.01 -5.11 -1.52
CA ILE A 53 -8.32 -5.11 -0.22
C ILE A 53 -8.20 -3.70 0.37
N HIS A 54 -7.87 -2.72 -0.47
CA HIS A 54 -7.77 -1.33 -0.01
C HIS A 54 -9.13 -0.76 0.43
N ALA A 55 -10.19 -1.11 -0.29
CA ALA A 55 -11.56 -0.67 0.01
C ALA A 55 -12.19 -1.39 1.21
N ASP A 56 -11.65 -2.54 1.62
CA ASP A 56 -12.18 -3.31 2.75
C ASP A 56 -11.90 -2.62 4.09
N SER A 57 -12.92 -1.95 4.61
CA SER A 57 -12.88 -1.29 5.92
C SER A 57 -12.90 -2.25 7.11
N SER A 58 -13.12 -3.55 6.89
CA SER A 58 -13.09 -4.57 7.94
C SER A 58 -11.67 -5.05 8.25
N LEU A 59 -10.73 -4.87 7.31
CA LEU A 59 -9.32 -5.23 7.50
C LEU A 59 -8.56 -4.13 8.24
N SER A 60 -7.71 -4.56 9.18
CA SER A 60 -6.68 -3.67 9.73
C SER A 60 -5.67 -3.32 8.64
N GLU A 61 -4.99 -2.17 8.78
CA GLU A 61 -3.93 -1.79 7.83
C GLU A 61 -2.87 -2.89 7.72
N LEU A 62 -2.47 -3.51 8.83
CA LEU A 62 -1.51 -4.61 8.81
C LEU A 62 -2.02 -5.81 7.99
N ASP A 63 -3.30 -6.15 8.11
CA ASP A 63 -3.88 -7.27 7.37
C ASP A 63 -4.04 -6.95 5.88
N LYS A 64 -4.32 -5.69 5.52
CA LYS A 64 -4.25 -5.24 4.13
C LYS A 64 -2.85 -5.44 3.54
N HIS A 65 -1.80 -5.02 4.27
CA HIS A 65 -0.42 -5.18 3.80
C HIS A 65 -0.03 -6.66 3.64
N LYS A 66 -0.45 -7.53 4.55
CA LYS A 66 -0.24 -8.99 4.42
C LYS A 66 -0.94 -9.55 3.19
N ALA A 67 -2.20 -9.21 2.97
CA ALA A 67 -2.97 -9.69 1.82
C ALA A 67 -2.39 -9.17 0.49
N ILE A 68 -1.91 -7.92 0.47
CA ILE A 68 -1.21 -7.36 -0.68
C ILE A 68 0.12 -8.09 -0.92
N ASP A 69 0.94 -8.33 0.11
CA ASP A 69 2.20 -9.09 -0.02
C ASP A 69 1.98 -10.47 -0.64
N GLU A 70 0.96 -11.20 -0.17
CA GLU A 70 0.60 -12.51 -0.69
C GLU A 70 0.21 -12.46 -2.19
N ILE A 71 -0.50 -11.41 -2.62
CA ILE A 71 -0.80 -11.22 -4.04
C ILE A 71 0.48 -10.95 -4.83
N MET A 72 1.32 -10.04 -4.34
CA MET A 72 2.49 -9.55 -5.07
C MET A 72 3.59 -10.61 -5.20
N VAL A 73 3.81 -11.45 -4.17
CA VAL A 73 4.82 -12.52 -4.21
C VAL A 73 4.42 -13.68 -5.14
N ASN A 74 3.13 -13.86 -5.37
CA ASN A 74 2.58 -14.93 -6.21
C ASN A 74 2.26 -14.48 -7.65
N LEU A 75 2.67 -13.27 -8.04
CA LEU A 75 2.56 -12.84 -9.42
C LEU A 75 3.42 -13.74 -10.34
N PRO A 76 2.99 -13.95 -11.61
CA PRO A 76 3.87 -14.51 -12.63
C PRO A 76 5.15 -13.68 -12.74
N ASP A 77 6.29 -14.33 -12.95
CA ASP A 77 7.59 -13.67 -12.95
C ASP A 77 7.66 -12.57 -14.04
N GLU A 78 7.02 -12.81 -15.20
CA GLU A 78 6.92 -11.86 -16.31
C GLU A 78 6.14 -10.59 -15.95
N VAL A 79 5.14 -10.71 -15.07
CA VAL A 79 4.37 -9.55 -14.58
C VAL A 79 5.22 -8.80 -13.55
N ALA A 80 5.79 -9.52 -12.59
CA ALA A 80 6.56 -8.93 -11.51
C ALA A 80 7.82 -8.20 -12.04
N ASP A 81 8.43 -8.67 -13.12
CA ASP A 81 9.58 -8.03 -13.78
C ASP A 81 9.24 -6.70 -14.45
N ARG A 82 7.97 -6.49 -14.79
CA ARG A 82 7.49 -5.23 -15.40
C ARG A 82 7.12 -4.18 -14.35
N ILE A 83 7.06 -4.55 -13.07
CA ILE A 83 6.75 -3.61 -12.00
C ILE A 83 7.93 -2.65 -11.84
N PRO A 84 7.72 -1.33 -12.01
CA PRO A 84 8.81 -0.38 -11.88
C PRO A 84 9.28 -0.33 -10.42
N PRO A 85 10.60 -0.16 -10.19
CA PRO A 85 11.11 0.04 -8.85
C PRO A 85 10.55 1.33 -8.24
N PRO A 86 10.49 1.44 -6.90
CA PRO A 86 9.99 2.65 -6.26
C PRO A 86 10.91 3.85 -6.56
N PRO A 87 10.37 5.09 -6.49
CA PRO A 87 11.19 6.30 -6.62
C PRO A 87 12.38 6.29 -5.65
N GLY A 88 13.56 6.70 -6.12
CA GLY A 88 14.78 6.72 -5.32
C GLY A 88 15.50 5.37 -5.21
N PHE A 89 14.90 4.25 -5.61
CA PHE A 89 15.53 2.92 -5.52
C PHE A 89 16.88 2.83 -6.26
N ALA A 90 16.98 3.46 -7.43
CA ALA A 90 18.20 3.49 -8.23
C ALA A 90 19.36 4.25 -7.56
N GLN A 91 19.09 5.03 -6.50
CA GLN A 91 20.12 5.74 -5.73
C GLN A 91 20.75 4.87 -4.64
N LEU A 92 20.16 3.70 -4.33
CA LEU A 92 20.72 2.75 -3.39
C LEU A 92 21.97 2.07 -4.00
N PRO A 93 22.92 1.61 -3.17
CA PRO A 93 24.02 0.76 -3.63
C PRO A 93 23.53 -0.47 -4.41
N ALA A 94 24.27 -0.90 -5.44
CA ALA A 94 23.84 -1.96 -6.35
C ALA A 94 23.63 -3.32 -5.65
N ASP A 95 24.46 -3.61 -4.66
CA ASP A 95 24.36 -4.79 -3.80
C ASP A 95 23.07 -4.75 -2.95
N VAL A 96 22.75 -3.60 -2.36
CA VAL A 96 21.50 -3.37 -1.62
C VAL A 96 20.28 -3.56 -2.54
N GLN A 97 20.30 -2.97 -3.74
CA GLN A 97 19.24 -3.15 -4.72
C GLN A 97 19.03 -4.63 -5.04
N SER A 98 20.12 -5.38 -5.24
CA SER A 98 20.06 -6.82 -5.51
C SER A 98 19.49 -7.60 -4.32
N GLN A 99 19.93 -7.31 -3.09
CA GLN A 99 19.44 -7.97 -1.89
C GLN A 99 17.93 -7.76 -1.71
N LEU A 100 17.45 -6.53 -1.85
CA LEU A 100 16.02 -6.21 -1.73
C LEU A 100 15.19 -6.92 -2.80
N LYS A 101 15.67 -6.95 -4.07
CA LYS A 101 15.00 -7.69 -5.15
C LYS A 101 14.89 -9.18 -4.83
N THR A 102 15.97 -9.80 -4.35
CA THR A 102 15.98 -11.21 -3.95
C THR A 102 14.95 -11.48 -2.85
N ILE A 103 14.93 -10.67 -1.79
CA ILE A 103 13.98 -10.84 -0.68
C ILE A 103 12.52 -10.72 -1.15
N HIS A 104 12.22 -9.78 -2.05
CA HIS A 104 10.88 -9.63 -2.62
C HIS A 104 10.44 -10.78 -3.53
N ARG A 105 11.39 -11.52 -4.13
CA ARG A 105 11.11 -12.67 -5.01
C ARG A 105 11.13 -14.00 -4.28
N ASP A 106 11.58 -14.03 -3.03
CA ASP A 106 11.67 -15.26 -2.26
C ASP A 106 10.29 -15.74 -1.81
N LYS A 107 9.75 -16.71 -2.55
CA LYS A 107 8.46 -17.35 -2.28
C LYS A 107 8.48 -18.25 -1.02
N SER A 108 9.66 -18.51 -0.42
CA SER A 108 9.79 -19.29 0.81
C SER A 108 9.58 -18.45 2.08
N LEU A 109 9.70 -17.13 1.98
CA LEU A 109 9.47 -16.22 3.10
C LEU A 109 7.99 -15.91 3.25
N ASP A 110 7.48 -16.00 4.49
CA ASP A 110 6.21 -15.39 4.84
C ASP A 110 6.36 -13.86 4.99
N PHE A 111 5.22 -13.17 5.18
CA PHE A 111 5.21 -11.72 5.35
C PHE A 111 6.15 -11.24 6.46
N GLN A 112 6.12 -11.86 7.64
CA GLN A 112 6.92 -11.37 8.78
C GLN A 112 8.42 -11.55 8.53
N ALA A 113 8.81 -12.71 8.00
CA ALA A 113 10.18 -13.00 7.66
C ALA A 113 10.70 -12.07 6.55
N ARG A 114 9.88 -11.78 5.53
CA ARG A 114 10.22 -10.85 4.45
C ARG A 114 10.43 -9.43 4.98
N GLN A 115 9.53 -8.94 5.82
CA GLN A 115 9.65 -7.61 6.43
C GLN A 115 10.89 -7.52 7.34
N ALA A 116 11.17 -8.57 8.11
CA ALA A 116 12.39 -8.64 8.94
C ALA A 116 13.67 -8.63 8.08
N ALA A 117 13.69 -9.37 6.98
CA ALA A 117 14.83 -9.41 6.06
C ALA A 117 15.05 -8.05 5.37
N ILE A 118 14.00 -7.42 4.85
CA ILE A 118 14.06 -6.07 4.27
C ILE A 118 14.59 -5.09 5.31
N ARG A 119 14.05 -5.12 6.53
CA ARG A 119 14.48 -4.25 7.63
C ARG A 119 15.96 -4.44 7.94
N GLY A 120 16.44 -5.68 8.00
CA GLY A 120 17.86 -5.99 8.23
C GLY A 120 18.77 -5.38 7.15
N VAL A 121 18.36 -5.37 5.89
CA VAL A 121 19.11 -4.69 4.82
C VAL A 121 19.10 -3.17 5.04
N LEU A 122 17.93 -2.59 5.30
CA LEU A 122 17.78 -1.14 5.45
C LEU A 122 18.45 -0.57 6.70
N ASP A 123 18.51 -1.33 7.79
CA ASP A 123 19.16 -0.91 9.05
C ASP A 123 20.67 -0.76 8.91
N ASN A 124 21.28 -1.52 8.00
CA ASN A 124 22.70 -1.48 7.70
C ASN A 124 23.08 -0.43 6.65
N LEU A 125 22.12 0.33 6.12
CA LEU A 125 22.41 1.42 5.19
C LEU A 125 23.19 2.55 5.86
N ALA A 126 24.15 3.10 5.11
CA ALA A 126 24.84 4.32 5.52
C ALA A 126 23.84 5.49 5.68
N PRO A 127 24.10 6.45 6.59
CA PRO A 127 23.16 7.52 6.92
C PRO A 127 22.66 8.34 5.73
N GLU A 128 23.51 8.53 4.71
CA GLU A 128 23.17 9.23 3.47
C GLU A 128 22.06 8.53 2.68
N TYR A 129 22.01 7.20 2.68
CA TYR A 129 20.97 6.42 1.99
C TYR A 129 19.70 6.28 2.82
N LYS A 130 19.80 6.27 4.16
CA LYS A 130 18.61 6.21 5.04
C LYS A 130 17.66 7.39 4.84
N ARG A 131 18.19 8.56 4.44
CA ARG A 131 17.39 9.76 4.12
C ARG A 131 16.51 9.61 2.88
N LEU A 132 16.81 8.63 2.03
CA LEU A 132 16.05 8.35 0.80
C LEU A 132 14.87 7.41 1.06
N LEU A 133 14.83 6.76 2.23
CA LEU A 133 13.79 5.79 2.55
C LEU A 133 12.47 6.50 2.91
N PRO A 134 11.33 5.97 2.44
CA PRO A 134 10.04 6.45 2.91
C PRO A 134 9.87 6.16 4.41
N PRO A 135 9.00 6.92 5.10
CA PRO A 135 8.65 6.57 6.47
C PRO A 135 8.03 5.16 6.53
N PRO A 136 8.22 4.43 7.64
CA PRO A 136 7.64 3.11 7.82
C PRO A 136 6.09 3.17 7.73
N PRO A 137 5.44 2.15 7.14
CA PRO A 137 4.00 2.18 6.97
C PRO A 137 3.24 2.19 8.31
N PRO A 138 2.02 2.76 8.36
CA PRO A 138 1.18 2.70 9.55
C PRO A 138 0.92 1.27 10.02
N GLY A 139 0.88 1.07 11.34
CA GLY A 139 0.62 -0.26 11.94
C GLY A 139 1.82 -1.21 11.98
N PHE A 140 2.94 -0.85 11.36
CA PHE A 140 4.19 -1.61 11.51
C PHE A 140 4.83 -1.32 12.87
N PRO A 141 5.36 -2.35 13.57
CA PRO A 141 6.09 -2.15 14.81
C PRO A 141 7.25 -1.18 14.61
N GLN A 142 7.13 -0.01 15.22
CA GLN A 142 8.24 0.93 15.34
C GLN A 142 9.09 0.44 16.52
N HIS A 143 10.20 -0.26 16.25
CA HIS A 143 11.19 -0.43 17.31
C HIS A 143 11.79 0.95 17.60
N ARG A 144 11.37 1.54 18.73
CA ARG A 144 12.14 2.62 19.36
C ARG A 144 13.49 2.01 19.71
N GLN A 145 14.54 2.57 19.11
CA GLN A 145 15.86 2.51 19.71
C GLN A 145 15.85 3.32 21.01
#